data_AF-A0A971K8R0-F1
#
_entry.id   AF-A0A971K8R0-F1
#
_cell.length_a   1.000
_cell.length_b   1.000
_cell.length_c   1.000
_cell.angle_alpha   90.00
_cell.angle_beta   90.00
_cell.angle_gamma   90.00
#
_symmetry.space_group_name_H-M   'P 1'
#
loop_
_entity.id
_entity.type
_entity.pdbx_description
1 polymer ?
#
loop_
_entity_poly.entity_id
_entity_poly.type
_entity_poly.pdbx_seq_one_letter_code
_entity_poly.pdbx_strand_id
1 'polypeptide(L)' 'MKKYNVVIVGALGAVGNEFRKILLQRKFPIDKIKFLDLTDVGSGVA' A
#
# COMPACT_ATOMS: atom_id res chain seq x y z
N MET A 1 -0.33 -13.85 16.60
CA MET A 1 0.74 -13.30 15.73
C MET A 1 0.74 -11.78 15.86
N LYS A 2 1.91 -11.15 15.96
CA LYS A 2 2.01 -9.68 16.02
C LYS A 2 1.57 -9.09 14.66
N LYS A 3 0.72 -8.07 14.69
CA LYS A 3 0.33 -7.31 13.50
C LYS A 3 1.21 -6.07 13.34
N TYR A 4 1.32 -5.57 12.12
CA TYR A 4 2.17 -4.43 11.78
C TYR A 4 1.39 -3.34 11.03
N ASN A 5 1.71 -2.08 11.34
CA ASN A 5 1.31 -0.93 10.55
C ASN A 5 2.31 -0.77 9.41
N VAL A 6 1.82 -0.76 8.16
CA VAL A 6 2.65 -0.73 6.96
C VAL A 6 2.34 0.53 6.16
N VAL A 7 3.38 1.16 5.62
CA VAL A 7 3.26 2.24 4.65
C VAL A 7 4.06 1.85 3.41
N ILE A 8 3.44 1.94 2.23
CA ILE A 8 4.14 1.82 0.95
C ILE A 8 4.44 3.24 0.47
N VAL A 9 5.71 3.53 0.23
CA VAL A 9 6.17 4.79 -0.38
C VAL A 9 6.48 4.54 -1.86
N GLY A 10 6.05 5.43 -2.75
CA GLY A 10 6.13 5.21 -4.19
C GLY A 10 5.02 4.28 -4.70
N ALA A 11 3.84 4.35 -4.09
CA ALA A 11 2.73 3.44 -4.36
C ALA A 11 2.17 3.50 -5.80
N LEU A 12 2.38 4.62 -6.52
CA LEU A 12 1.95 4.80 -7.92
C LEU A 12 2.94 4.23 -8.93
N GLY A 13 4.20 4.07 -8.55
CA GLY A 13 5.21 3.47 -9.40
C GLY A 13 4.86 2.03 -9.80
N ALA A 14 5.46 1.54 -10.88
CA ALA A 14 5.25 0.15 -11.34
C ALA A 14 5.50 -0.87 -10.21
N VAL A 15 6.51 -0.62 -9.37
CA VAL A 15 6.85 -1.45 -8.22
C VAL A 15 5.80 -1.33 -7.11
N GLY A 16 5.37 -0.12 -6.75
CA GLY A 16 4.39 0.12 -5.70
C GLY A 16 3.04 -0.54 -5.99
N ASN A 17 2.61 -0.51 -7.26
CA ASN A 17 1.39 -1.16 -7.72
C ASN A 17 1.44 -2.68 -7.62
N GLU A 18 2.55 -3.32 -8.00
CA GLU A 18 2.72 -4.77 -7.83
C GLU A 18 2.83 -5.15 -6.35
N PHE A 19 3.54 -4.34 -5.54
CA PHE A 19 3.64 -4.56 -4.11
C PHE A 19 2.25 -4.55 -3.43
N ARG A 20 1.37 -3.63 -3.85
CA ARG A 20 -0.03 -3.59 -3.40
C ARG A 20 -0.76 -4.90 -3.70
N LYS A 21 -0.61 -5.46 -4.90
CA LYS A 21 -1.23 -6.75 -5.28
C LYS A 21 -0.72 -7.89 -4.40
N ILE A 22 0.59 -7.96 -4.17
CA ILE A 22 1.22 -8.97 -3.32
C ILE A 22 0.68 -8.91 -1.88
N LEU A 23 0.56 -7.70 -1.32
CA LEU A 23 0.04 -7.51 0.03
C LEU A 23 -1.44 -7.88 0.18
N LEU A 24 -2.24 -7.73 -0.89
CA LEU A 24 -3.65 -8.15 -0.90
C LEU A 24 -3.81 -9.66 -1.08
N GLN A 25 -2.96 -10.29 -1.90
CA GLN A 25 -3.02 -11.72 -2.18
C GLN A 25 -2.51 -12.58 -1.02
N ARG A 26 -1.53 -12.08 -0.26
CA ARG A 26 -0.93 -12.80 0.86
C ARG A 26 -1.54 -12.33 2.17
N LYS A 27 -1.87 -13.28 3.06
CA LYS A 27 -2.37 -13.01 4.43
C LYS A 27 -1.27 -12.47 5.34
N PHE A 28 -0.66 -11.36 4.98
CA PHE A 28 0.32 -10.69 5.84
C PHE A 28 -0.36 -10.21 7.13
N PRO A 29 0.34 -10.28 8.27
CA PRO A 29 -0.19 -9.81 9.55
C PRO A 29 -0.17 -8.27 9.61
N ILE A 30 -1.05 -7.63 8.83
CA ILE A 30 -1.17 -6.17 8.74
C ILE A 30 -2.32 -5.71 9.64
N ASP A 31 -2.10 -4.65 10.41
CA ASP A 31 -3.14 -3.96 11.16
C ASP A 31 -3.73 -2.80 10.35
N LYS A 32 -2.87 -1.90 9.88
CA LYS A 32 -3.23 -0.76 9.02
C LYS A 32 -2.25 -0.63 7.86
N ILE A 33 -2.77 -0.22 6.70
CA ILE A 33 -1.97 0.08 5.52
C ILE A 33 -2.24 1.50 5.03
N LYS A 34 -1.17 2.22 4.66
CA LYS A 34 -1.26 3.48 3.92
C LYS A 34 -0.41 3.43 2.67
N PHE A 35 -0.84 4.14 1.65
CA PHE A 35 -0.13 4.32 0.40
C PHE A 35 0.27 5.79 0.30
N LEU A 36 1.55 6.05 0.09
CA LEU A 36 2.11 7.38 -0.01
C LEU A 36 2.90 7.48 -1.32
N ASP A 37 2.72 8.58 -2.03
CA ASP A 37 3.56 8.96 -3.16
C ASP A 37 3.75 10.48 -3.15
N LEU A 38 4.53 10.99 -4.10
CA LEU A 38 4.69 12.43 -4.34
C LEU A 38 3.34 13.12 -4.60
N THR A 39 2.36 12.37 -5.10
CA THR A 39 0.95 12.74 -5.22
C THR A 39 0.09 11.77 -4.43
N ASP A 40 -0.91 12.28 -3.72
CA ASP A 40 -1.75 11.47 -2.85
C ASP A 40 -2.68 10.58 -3.69
N VAL A 41 -2.72 9.27 -3.42
CA VAL A 41 -3.61 8.31 -4.11
C VAL A 41 -5.02 8.28 -3.52
N GLY A 42 -5.44 9.40 -2.92
CA GLY A 42 -6.68 9.53 -2.16
C GLY A 42 -7.55 10.74 -2.50
N SER A 43 -7.20 11.57 -3.49
CA SER A 43 -7.94 12.81 -3.82
C SER A 43 -8.32 12.93 -5.31
N GLY A 44 -9.12 11.98 -5.81
CA GLY A 44 -9.80 11.99 -7.13
C GLY A 44 -9.50 10.70 -7.92
N VAL A 45 -10.42 9.90 -8.46
CA VAL A 45 -11.82 10.12 -8.90
C VAL A 45 -12.10 11.53 -9.40
N ALA A 46 -11.40 11.87 -10.49
CA ALA A 46 -11.97 12.53 -11.66
C ALA A 46 -11.31 11.93 -12.90
#